data_AF-A0A3B9JDF6-F1
#
_entry.id   AF-A0A3B9JDF6-F1
#
_cell.length_a   1.000
_cell.length_b   1.000
_cell.length_c   1.000
_cell.angle_alpha   90.00
_cell.angle_beta   90.00
_cell.angle_gamma   90.00
#
_symmetry.space_group_name_H-M   'P 1'
#
loop_
_entity.id
_entity.type
_entity.pdbx_description
1 polymer ?
#
loop_
_entity_poly.entity_id
_entity_poly.type
_entity_poly.pdbx_seq_one_letter_code
_entity_poly.pdbx_strand_id
1 'polypeptide(L)'
;MKTPPYRIQTERLIIRCYNPTDAPLLQESVAESRSHLLPWMPWAEGDPAETLEAKINRLRRFRANFDSDKDYTYGIFDLQEKQLLGGSG
;
A
#
# COMPACT_ATOMS: atom_id res chain seq x y z
N MET A 1 -24.84 3.13 6.58
CA MET A 1 -23.45 3.59 6.34
C MET A 1 -23.02 3.06 4.99
N LYS A 2 -22.33 3.86 4.15
CA LYS A 2 -21.77 3.34 2.89
C LYS A 2 -20.46 2.63 3.23
N THR A 3 -20.41 1.32 3.00
CA THR A 3 -19.18 0.54 3.13
C THR A 3 -18.15 1.06 2.12
N PRO A 4 -16.91 1.33 2.53
CA PRO A 4 -15.87 1.74 1.60
C PRO A 4 -15.64 0.61 0.58
N PRO A 5 -15.45 0.95 -0.69
CA PRO A 5 -15.27 -0.05 -1.73
C PRO A 5 -13.92 -0.76 -1.52
N TYR A 6 -13.92 -2.10 -1.52
CA TYR A 6 -12.66 -2.86 -1.50
C TYR A 6 -11.82 -2.65 -2.76
N ARG A 7 -12.46 -2.28 -3.87
CA ARG A 7 -11.83 -2.08 -5.17
C ARG A 7 -12.56 -0.98 -5.93
N ILE A 8 -11.78 -0.08 -6.50
CA ILE A 8 -12.18 0.93 -7.45
C ILE A 8 -11.33 0.71 -8.70
N GLN A 9 -11.97 0.59 -9.85
CA GLN A 9 -11.29 0.52 -11.13
C GLN A 9 -11.54 1.81 -11.88
N THR A 10 -10.47 2.42 -12.35
CA THR A 10 -10.51 3.58 -13.26
C THR A 10 -10.07 3.15 -14.65
N GLU A 11 -10.01 4.09 -15.59
CA GLU A 11 -9.45 3.82 -16.93
C GLU A 11 -7.97 3.36 -16.86
N ARG A 12 -7.21 3.77 -15.85
CA ARG A 12 -5.74 3.56 -15.81
C ARG A 12 -5.23 2.83 -14.57
N LEU A 13 -6.04 2.68 -13.53
CA LEU A 13 -5.60 2.25 -12.20
C LEU A 13 -6.60 1.30 -11.54
N ILE A 14 -6.07 0.39 -10.74
CA ILE A 14 -6.80 -0.34 -9.71
C ILE A 14 -6.46 0.27 -8.36
N ILE A 15 -7.46 0.75 -7.62
CA ILE A 15 -7.28 1.28 -6.27
C ILE A 15 -8.03 0.34 -5.33
N ARG A 16 -7.32 -0.34 -4.42
CA ARG A 16 -7.93 -1.36 -3.57
C ARG A 16 -7.28 -1.47 -2.19
N CYS A 17 -8.00 -2.08 -1.26
CA CYS A 17 -7.41 -2.51 0.00
C CYS A 17 -6.21 -3.43 -0.28
N TYR A 18 -5.16 -3.29 0.52
CA TYR A 18 -3.99 -4.15 0.43
C TYR A 18 -4.32 -5.62 0.75
N ASN A 19 -3.57 -6.52 0.11
CA ASN A 19 -3.45 -7.92 0.45
C ASN A 19 -2.03 -8.15 1.01
N PRO A 20 -1.85 -8.97 2.06
CA PRO A 20 -0.51 -9.35 2.53
C PRO A 20 0.46 -9.83 1.42
N THR A 21 -0.05 -10.41 0.34
CA THR A 21 0.77 -10.83 -0.82
C THR A 21 1.35 -9.67 -1.63
N ASP A 22 0.90 -8.43 -1.42
CA ASP A 22 1.43 -7.24 -2.10
C ASP A 22 2.73 -6.72 -1.49
N ALA A 23 3.21 -7.31 -0.38
CA ALA A 23 4.40 -6.85 0.31
C ALA A 23 5.64 -6.71 -0.61
N PRO A 24 5.89 -7.61 -1.58
CA PRO A 24 6.97 -7.41 -2.56
C PRO A 24 6.78 -6.16 -3.42
N LEU A 25 5.56 -5.89 -3.91
CA LEU A 25 5.24 -4.70 -4.71
C LEU A 25 5.40 -3.41 -3.90
N LEU A 26 5.02 -3.45 -2.61
CA LEU A 26 5.23 -2.33 -1.71
C LEU A 26 6.72 -2.06 -1.47
N GLN A 27 7.51 -3.11 -1.26
CA GLN A 27 8.94 -2.99 -1.08
C GLN A 27 9.63 -2.39 -2.31
N GLU A 28 9.28 -2.88 -3.50
CA GLU A 28 9.80 -2.38 -4.77
C GLU A 28 9.44 -0.90 -4.97
N SER A 29 8.15 -0.55 -4.85
CA SER A 29 7.65 0.82 -5.02
C SER A 29 8.32 1.85 -4.10
N VAL A 30 8.49 1.50 -2.81
CA VAL A 30 9.17 2.38 -1.85
C VAL A 30 10.66 2.48 -2.14
N ALA A 31 11.32 1.37 -2.50
CA ALA A 31 12.74 1.37 -2.85
C ALA A 31 13.03 2.25 -4.07
N GLU A 32 12.23 2.13 -5.13
CA GLU A 32 12.34 2.93 -6.36
C GLU A 32 12.07 4.43 -6.10
N SER A 33 11.13 4.73 -5.20
CA SER A 33 10.70 6.10 -4.92
C SER A 33 11.45 6.78 -3.76
N ARG A 34 12.38 6.09 -3.11
CA ARG A 34 12.93 6.50 -1.80
C ARG A 34 13.47 7.93 -1.79
N SER A 35 14.29 8.29 -2.78
CA SER A 35 14.89 9.64 -2.86
C SER A 35 13.82 10.74 -2.96
N HIS A 36 12.70 10.47 -3.63
CA HIS A 36 11.58 11.39 -3.76
C HIS A 36 10.70 11.41 -2.50
N LEU A 37 10.63 10.30 -1.75
CA LEU A 37 9.83 10.20 -0.53
C LEU A 37 10.49 10.90 0.66
N LEU A 38 11.81 10.77 0.84
CA LEU A 38 12.53 11.24 2.03
C LEU A 38 12.24 12.70 2.45
N PRO A 39 12.11 13.69 1.53
CA PRO A 39 11.83 15.07 1.92
C PRO A 39 10.45 15.28 2.55
N TRP A 40 9.50 14.39 2.27
CA TRP A 40 8.08 14.55 2.62
C TRP A 40 7.59 13.49 3.61
N MET A 41 8.28 12.35 3.66
CA MET A 41 7.85 11.15 4.35
C MET A 41 9.02 10.59 5.16
N PRO A 42 9.26 11.10 6.39
CA PRO A 42 10.39 10.69 7.23
C PRO A 42 10.43 9.19 7.52
N TRP A 43 9.28 8.51 7.51
CA TRP A 43 9.20 7.06 7.68
C TRP A 43 9.99 6.27 6.63
N ALA A 44 10.21 6.84 5.44
CA ALA A 44 10.93 6.19 4.34
C ALA A 44 12.43 6.02 4.64
N GLU A 45 12.95 6.68 5.68
CA GLU A 45 14.33 6.48 6.13
C GLU A 45 14.54 5.06 6.69
N GLY A 46 13.59 4.56 7.49
CA GLY A 46 13.65 3.25 8.14
C GLY A 46 13.08 2.08 7.31
N ASP A 47 12.31 2.37 6.27
CA ASP A 47 11.66 1.35 5.43
C ASP A 47 12.63 0.35 4.74
N PRO A 48 13.85 0.74 4.30
CA PRO A 48 14.83 -0.21 3.73
C PRO A 48 15.37 -1.25 4.72
N ALA A 49 15.37 -0.94 6.02
CA ALA A 49 15.81 -1.89 7.05
C ALA A 49 14.70 -2.88 7.44
N GLU A 50 13.47 -2.66 6.94
CA GLU A 50 12.32 -3.51 7.24
C GLU A 50 12.37 -4.80 6.41
N THR A 51 12.19 -5.94 7.07
CA THR A 51 12.12 -7.24 6.39
C THR A 51 10.81 -7.37 5.59
N LEU A 52 10.81 -8.25 4.58
CA LEU A 52 9.58 -8.56 3.84
C LEU A 52 8.48 -9.08 4.79
N GLU A 53 8.83 -9.84 5.83
CA GLU A 53 7.88 -10.32 6.83
C GLU A 53 7.23 -9.18 7.63
N ALA A 54 8.02 -8.17 8.03
CA ALA A 54 7.47 -6.99 8.70
C ALA A 54 6.51 -6.22 7.79
N LYS A 55 6.81 -6.10 6.49
CA LYS A 55 5.88 -5.53 5.49
C LYS A 55 4.60 -6.35 5.34
N ILE A 56 4.70 -7.69 5.30
CA ILE A 56 3.52 -8.58 5.30
C ILE A 56 2.64 -8.31 6.53
N ASN A 57 3.24 -8.19 7.71
CA ASN A 57 2.51 -7.90 8.95
C ASN A 57 1.90 -6.49 8.95
N ARG A 58 2.58 -5.50 8.38
CA ARG A 58 2.04 -4.16 8.15
C ARG A 58 0.79 -4.20 7.27
N LEU A 59 0.84 -4.92 6.15
CA LEU A 59 -0.30 -5.07 5.25
C LEU A 59 -1.47 -5.86 5.87
N ARG A 60 -1.18 -6.88 6.71
CA ARG A 60 -2.21 -7.54 7.53
C ARG A 60 -2.93 -6.56 8.44
N ARG A 61 -2.20 -5.65 9.08
CA ARG A 61 -2.77 -4.60 9.95
C ARG A 61 -3.62 -3.61 9.16
N PHE A 62 -3.16 -3.15 7.99
CA PHE A 62 -3.97 -2.28 7.12
C PHE A 62 -5.29 -2.95 6.73
N ARG A 63 -5.25 -4.22 6.32
CA ARG A 63 -6.46 -4.97 6.00
C ARG A 63 -7.39 -5.14 7.22
N ALA A 64 -6.84 -5.50 8.38
CA ALA A 64 -7.64 -5.64 9.60
C ALA A 64 -8.30 -4.31 10.02
N ASN A 65 -7.61 -3.18 9.84
CA ASN A 65 -8.19 -1.86 10.08
C ASN A 65 -9.30 -1.53 9.08
N PHE A 66 -9.10 -1.90 7.80
CA PHE A 66 -10.09 -1.73 6.74
C PHE A 66 -11.36 -2.53 7.05
N ASP A 67 -11.21 -3.81 7.40
CA ASP A 67 -12.31 -4.74 7.71
C ASP A 67 -13.05 -4.37 9.01
N SER A 68 -12.43 -3.56 9.89
CA SER A 68 -13.00 -3.15 11.19
C SER A 68 -13.41 -1.67 11.24
N ASP A 69 -13.51 -1.00 10.10
CA ASP A 69 -13.92 0.41 9.98
C ASP A 69 -13.06 1.38 10.82
N LYS A 70 -11.77 1.07 11.02
CA LYS A 70 -10.84 1.91 11.78
C LYS A 70 -10.06 2.87 10.90
N ASP A 71 -9.61 2.38 9.76
CA ASP A 71 -8.79 3.13 8.82
C ASP A 71 -8.85 2.44 7.45
N TYR A 72 -8.77 3.21 6.36
CA TYR A 72 -8.98 2.72 5.01
C TYR A 72 -7.76 2.98 4.14
N THR A 73 -6.71 2.20 4.37
CA THR A 73 -5.50 2.27 3.57
C THR A 73 -5.68 1.56 2.22
N TYR A 74 -5.56 2.32 1.14
CA TYR A 74 -5.61 1.83 -0.23
C TYR A 74 -4.21 1.77 -0.85
N GLY A 75 -3.95 0.71 -1.60
CA GLY A 75 -2.88 0.67 -2.59
C GLY A 75 -3.41 1.11 -3.95
N ILE A 76 -2.59 1.85 -4.69
CA ILE A 76 -2.86 2.32 -6.05
C ILE A 76 -1.96 1.54 -6.99
N PHE A 77 -2.55 0.73 -7.85
CA PHE A 77 -1.85 -0.20 -8.74
C PHE A 77 -2.10 0.15 -10.21
N ASP A 78 -1.22 -0.33 -11.08
CA ASP A 78 -1.51 -0.42 -12.51
C ASP A 78 -2.70 -1.36 -12.79
N LEU A 79 -3.22 -1.34 -14.02
CA LEU A 79 -4.39 -2.15 -14.40
C LEU A 79 -4.15 -3.67 -14.28
N GLN A 80 -2.90 -4.11 -14.37
CA GLN A 80 -2.52 -5.52 -14.25
C GLN A 80 -2.19 -5.93 -12.82
N GLU A 81 -2.21 -4.99 -11.86
CA GLU A 81 -1.83 -5.19 -10.47
C GLU A 81 -0.43 -5.79 -10.30
N LYS A 82 0.48 -5.46 -11.22
CA LYS A 82 1.88 -5.88 -11.24
C LYS A 82 2.82 -4.84 -10.64
N GLN A 83 2.37 -3.60 -10.52
CA GLN A 83 3.14 -2.52 -9.90
C GLN A 83 2.28 -1.75 -8.92
N LEU A 84 2.87 -1.43 -7.77
CA LEU A 84 2.28 -0.47 -6.84
C LEU A 84 2.82 0.92 -7.19
N LEU A 85 1.92 1.81 -7.60
CA LEU A 85 2.22 3.18 -8.05
C LEU A 85 2.07 4.21 -6.92
N GLY A 86 1.45 3.82 -5.80
CA GLY A 86 1.30 4.68 -4.63
C GLY A 86 0.32 4.09 -3.61
N GLY A 87 -0.02 4.89 -2.60
CA GLY A 87 -1.01 4.54 -1.59
C GLY A 87 -1.70 5.78 -1.02
N SER A 88 -2.83 5.56 -0.35
CA SER A 88 -3.60 6.60 0.33
C SER A 88 -4.22 6.05 1.60
N GLY A 89 -4.15 6.81 2.70
CA GLY A 89 -4.64 6.45 4.03
C GLY A 89 -4.10 7.43 5.05
#